data_AF-A0A485JLC9-F1
#
_entry.id   AF-A0A485JLC9-F1
#
_cell.length_a   1.000
_cell.length_b   1.000
_cell.length_c   1.000
_cell.angle_alpha   90.00
_cell.angle_beta   90.00
_cell.angle_gamma   90.00
#
_symmetry.space_group_name_H-M   'P 1'
#
loop_
_entity.id
_entity.type
_entity.pdbx_description
1 polymer ?
#
loop_
_entity_poly.entity_id
_entity_poly.type
_entity_poly.pdbx_seq_one_letter_code
_entity_poly.pdbx_strand_id
1 'polypeptide(L)'
;MNLNRFDLAMLKPFMPETTQASGIFTGKADVAWDTTKEGLPQGSITLSGRNVQVTQTVNDAALPVAFQTLNLTAELRNNRAELGWTIRLTNNGQFDGQVQVADPQGRRNLGGNVNIRNFNLAMINPIFTRGEKAAGMVSANLRLGGDVQSPQLFGQLQVTGVDIDGNFMPFDMQPSQLAVNFNGMRSTLAGTVRTQQGEIYLNGDADWSQIENWRARVTAKGSKVRITVPPMVRMDVSPDVVFEATPNLFTLDGRVDVPWARIVVHDLPESAVGVSSDVVMLNDNLQPEEAKTASIPINST
;
A
#
# COMPACT_ATOMS: atom_id res chain seq x y z
N MET A 1 -39.11 -4.04 -3.78
CA MET A 1 -38.63 -5.25 -3.08
C MET A 1 -38.05 -4.86 -1.72
N ASN A 2 -38.52 -5.46 -0.63
CA ASN A 2 -37.91 -5.29 0.69
C ASN A 2 -37.08 -6.54 1.02
N LEU A 3 -35.80 -6.35 1.33
CA LEU A 3 -34.89 -7.39 1.81
C LEU A 3 -34.83 -7.30 3.34
N ASN A 4 -35.75 -8.02 3.99
CA ASN A 4 -35.90 -7.90 5.44
C ASN A 4 -34.74 -8.56 6.22
N ARG A 5 -34.09 -9.58 5.64
CA ARG A 5 -32.94 -10.27 6.23
C ARG A 5 -32.24 -11.10 5.16
N PHE A 6 -31.03 -10.70 4.79
CA PHE A 6 -30.19 -11.40 3.83
C PHE A 6 -28.90 -11.83 4.52
N ASP A 7 -28.64 -13.14 4.51
CA ASP A 7 -27.43 -13.71 5.10
C ASP A 7 -26.28 -13.57 4.11
N LEU A 8 -25.16 -12.99 4.57
CA LEU A 8 -23.99 -12.75 3.74
C LEU A 8 -23.36 -14.04 3.21
N ALA A 9 -23.59 -15.18 3.87
CA ALA A 9 -23.15 -16.49 3.40
C ALA A 9 -23.69 -16.83 1.99
N MET A 10 -24.83 -16.24 1.60
CA MET A 10 -25.41 -16.42 0.27
C MET A 10 -24.59 -15.76 -0.85
N LEU A 11 -23.73 -14.78 -0.54
CA LEU A 11 -22.85 -14.15 -1.51
C LEU A 11 -21.53 -14.91 -1.72
N LYS A 12 -21.31 -16.03 -1.02
CA LYS A 12 -20.09 -16.84 -1.14
C LYS A 12 -19.72 -17.19 -2.60
N PRO A 13 -20.64 -17.56 -3.50
CA PRO A 13 -20.30 -17.85 -4.89
C PRO A 13 -19.78 -16.66 -5.71
N PHE A 14 -20.01 -15.43 -5.23
CA PHE A 14 -19.61 -14.19 -5.90
C PHE A 14 -18.40 -13.53 -5.23
N MET A 15 -17.86 -14.13 -4.16
CA MET A 15 -16.68 -13.65 -3.46
C MET A 15 -15.43 -14.38 -3.94
N PRO A 16 -14.25 -13.73 -3.95
CA PRO A 16 -12.98 -14.42 -4.14
C PRO A 16 -12.81 -15.53 -3.09
N GLU A 17 -12.13 -16.62 -3.45
CA GLU A 17 -11.88 -17.73 -2.52
C GLU A 17 -11.13 -17.32 -1.25
N THR A 18 -10.31 -16.27 -1.36
CA THR A 18 -9.56 -15.65 -0.25
C THR A 18 -10.42 -14.82 0.70
N THR A 19 -11.72 -14.63 0.41
CA THR A 19 -12.60 -13.77 1.19
C THR A 19 -13.71 -14.59 1.83
N GLN A 20 -13.78 -14.54 3.16
CA GLN A 20 -14.87 -15.10 3.92
C GLN A 20 -15.63 -13.97 4.57
N ALA A 21 -16.96 -13.99 4.48
CA ALA A 21 -17.76 -12.94 5.06
C ALA A 21 -18.99 -13.54 5.76
N SER A 22 -19.32 -12.98 6.93
CA SER A 22 -20.48 -13.34 7.72
C SER A 22 -21.19 -12.09 8.24
N GLY A 23 -22.45 -12.26 8.64
CA GLY A 23 -23.29 -11.18 9.16
C GLY A 23 -24.59 -11.06 8.41
N ILE A 24 -25.41 -10.08 8.82
CA ILE A 24 -26.75 -9.88 8.30
C ILE A 24 -26.83 -8.53 7.63
N PHE A 25 -27.38 -8.51 6.44
CA PHE A 25 -27.79 -7.29 5.76
C PHE A 25 -29.30 -7.19 5.70
N THR A 26 -29.79 -5.96 5.87
CA THR A 26 -31.16 -5.59 5.53
C THR A 26 -31.10 -4.52 4.46
N GLY A 27 -32.11 -4.46 3.61
CA GLY A 27 -32.12 -3.48 2.54
C GLY A 27 -33.48 -3.30 1.91
N LYS A 28 -33.61 -2.24 1.13
CA LYS A 28 -34.78 -1.97 0.32
C LYS A 28 -34.31 -1.63 -1.08
N ALA A 29 -34.94 -2.22 -2.08
CA ALA A 29 -34.71 -1.92 -3.48
C ALA A 29 -36.05 -1.58 -4.13
N ASP A 30 -36.17 -0.37 -4.63
CA ASP A 30 -37.30 0.08 -5.44
C ASP A 30 -36.72 0.42 -6.81
N VAL A 31 -36.97 -0.43 -7.81
CA VAL A 31 -36.40 -0.28 -9.14
C VAL A 31 -37.49 -0.49 -10.16
N ALA A 32 -37.64 0.50 -11.05
CA ALA A 32 -38.49 0.46 -12.22
C ALA A 32 -37.61 0.54 -13.46
N TRP A 33 -37.76 -0.44 -14.36
CA TRP A 33 -37.04 -0.44 -15.63
C TRP A 33 -38.00 -0.77 -16.76
N ASP A 34 -38.16 0.19 -17.67
CA ASP A 34 -38.91 0.01 -18.90
C ASP A 34 -37.93 -0.36 -20.01
N THR A 35 -37.74 -1.66 -20.24
CA THR A 35 -36.81 -2.17 -21.26
C THR A 35 -37.26 -1.89 -22.70
N THR A 36 -38.48 -1.37 -22.89
CA THR A 36 -39.00 -0.98 -24.20
C THR A 36 -38.60 0.44 -24.60
N LYS A 37 -38.06 1.22 -23.66
CA LYS A 37 -37.57 2.59 -23.90
C LYS A 37 -36.07 2.65 -23.68
N GLU A 38 -35.40 3.48 -24.47
CA GLU A 38 -34.02 3.83 -24.19
C GLU A 38 -33.95 4.61 -22.87
N GLY A 39 -32.99 4.21 -22.02
CA GLY A 39 -32.79 4.87 -20.74
C GLY A 39 -32.29 3.91 -19.67
N LEU A 40 -31.73 4.48 -18.61
CA LEU A 40 -31.32 3.73 -17.44
C LEU A 40 -32.53 3.42 -16.53
N PRO A 41 -32.46 2.33 -15.74
CA PRO A 41 -33.46 2.06 -14.70
C PRO A 41 -33.57 3.23 -13.72
N GLN A 42 -34.77 3.46 -13.19
CA GLN A 42 -34.98 4.43 -12.12
C GLN A 42 -35.24 3.70 -10.82
N GLY A 43 -34.66 4.19 -9.73
CA GLY A 43 -34.85 3.51 -8.46
C GLY A 43 -33.89 3.93 -7.39
N SER A 44 -34.10 3.36 -6.21
CA SER A 44 -33.21 3.48 -5.08
C SER A 44 -32.96 2.13 -4.41
N ILE A 45 -31.74 1.95 -3.94
CA ILE A 45 -31.28 0.81 -3.18
C ILE A 45 -30.70 1.34 -1.89
N THR A 46 -31.14 0.80 -0.76
CA THR A 46 -30.51 0.99 0.54
C THR A 46 -30.10 -0.36 1.09
N LEU A 47 -28.91 -0.42 1.66
CA LEU A 47 -28.34 -1.61 2.26
C LEU A 47 -27.70 -1.22 3.59
N SER A 48 -28.01 -1.97 4.64
CA SER A 48 -27.50 -1.77 5.99
C SER A 48 -27.05 -3.09 6.57
N GLY A 49 -25.75 -3.21 6.81
CA GLY A 49 -25.12 -4.34 7.46
C GLY A 49 -25.10 -4.17 8.98
N ARG A 50 -25.39 -5.26 9.71
CA ARG A 50 -25.19 -5.36 11.16
C ARG A 50 -24.36 -6.60 11.47
N ASN A 51 -23.41 -6.43 12.39
CA ASN A 51 -22.47 -7.49 12.81
C ASN A 51 -21.74 -8.12 11.62
N VAL A 52 -21.38 -7.31 10.62
CA VAL A 52 -20.68 -7.79 9.43
C VAL A 52 -19.22 -8.01 9.79
N GLN A 53 -18.71 -9.19 9.46
CA GLN A 53 -17.32 -9.58 9.66
C GLN A 53 -16.81 -10.12 8.33
N VAL A 54 -15.68 -9.60 7.88
CA VAL A 54 -14.98 -10.08 6.68
C VAL A 54 -13.60 -10.53 7.12
N THR A 55 -13.22 -11.74 6.75
CA THR A 55 -11.86 -12.24 6.88
C THR A 55 -11.28 -12.35 5.49
N GLN A 56 -10.25 -11.57 5.21
CA GLN A 56 -9.50 -11.63 3.96
C GLN A 56 -8.18 -12.36 4.20
N THR A 57 -7.89 -13.41 3.43
CA THR A 57 -6.58 -14.04 3.44
C THR A 57 -5.62 -13.25 2.53
N VAL A 58 -4.46 -12.88 3.06
CA VAL A 58 -3.38 -12.19 2.35
C VAL A 58 -2.08 -12.90 2.69
N ASN A 59 -1.38 -13.46 1.69
CA ASN A 59 -0.15 -14.24 1.89
C ASN A 59 -0.28 -15.29 3.01
N ASP A 60 -1.35 -16.10 2.96
CA ASP A 60 -1.70 -17.12 3.96
C ASP A 60 -2.02 -16.61 5.37
N ALA A 61 -1.96 -15.30 5.61
CA ALA A 61 -2.36 -14.67 6.86
C ALA A 61 -3.80 -14.14 6.79
N ALA A 62 -4.57 -14.33 7.86
CA ALA A 62 -5.96 -13.88 7.94
C ALA A 62 -6.05 -12.44 8.46
N LEU A 63 -6.68 -11.56 7.67
CA LEU A 63 -7.03 -10.19 8.03
C LEU A 63 -8.50 -10.10 8.45
N PRO A 64 -8.82 -10.13 9.75
CA PRO A 64 -10.18 -9.89 10.21
C PRO A 64 -10.53 -8.40 10.13
N VAL A 65 -11.66 -8.10 9.51
CA VAL A 65 -12.24 -6.76 9.37
C VAL A 65 -13.66 -6.81 9.91
N ALA A 66 -13.86 -6.26 11.11
CA ALA A 66 -15.17 -6.18 11.75
C ALA A 66 -15.79 -4.80 11.50
N PHE A 67 -17.04 -4.77 11.07
CA PHE A 67 -17.78 -3.56 10.76
C PHE A 67 -18.80 -3.26 11.85
N GLN A 68 -18.70 -2.08 12.46
CA GLN A 68 -19.73 -1.54 13.34
C GLN A 68 -20.91 -0.98 12.52
N THR A 69 -20.62 -0.35 11.38
CA THR A 69 -21.63 0.16 10.46
C THR A 69 -21.16 -0.08 9.04
N LEU A 70 -22.06 -0.59 8.21
CA LEU A 70 -21.84 -0.72 6.78
C LEU A 70 -23.15 -0.35 6.08
N ASN A 71 -23.26 0.91 5.69
CA ASN A 71 -24.42 1.43 4.97
C ASN A 71 -24.02 1.80 3.55
N LEU A 72 -24.89 1.46 2.60
CA LEU A 72 -24.76 1.82 1.20
C LEU A 72 -26.12 2.30 0.69
N THR A 73 -26.12 3.41 -0.03
CA THR A 73 -27.28 3.94 -0.74
C THR A 73 -26.91 4.17 -2.19
N ALA A 74 -27.73 3.71 -3.11
CA ALA A 74 -27.61 4.02 -4.52
C ALA A 74 -28.96 4.53 -5.02
N GLU A 75 -28.96 5.63 -5.77
CA GLU A 75 -30.18 6.15 -6.40
C GLU A 75 -29.88 6.54 -7.84
N LEU A 76 -30.82 6.20 -8.73
CA LEU A 76 -30.82 6.69 -10.10
C LEU A 76 -32.19 7.29 -10.37
N ARG A 77 -32.26 8.62 -10.44
CA ARG A 77 -33.51 9.36 -10.64
C ARG A 77 -33.22 10.67 -11.34
N ASN A 78 -34.13 11.13 -12.19
CA ASN A 78 -34.04 12.44 -12.84
C ASN A 78 -32.69 12.68 -13.57
N ASN A 79 -32.20 11.66 -14.29
CA ASN A 79 -30.91 11.68 -14.99
C ASN A 79 -29.70 11.97 -14.06
N ARG A 80 -29.77 11.54 -12.80
CA ARG A 80 -28.68 11.61 -11.82
C ARG A 80 -28.50 10.28 -11.12
N ALA A 81 -27.29 9.74 -11.19
CA ALA A 81 -26.86 8.62 -10.36
C ALA A 81 -26.22 9.18 -9.09
N GLU A 82 -26.56 8.64 -7.92
CA GLU A 82 -25.95 8.98 -6.64
C GLU A 82 -25.56 7.69 -5.92
N LEU A 83 -24.37 7.68 -5.32
CA LEU A 83 -23.84 6.62 -4.49
C LEU A 83 -23.40 7.24 -3.16
N GLY A 84 -24.00 6.79 -2.06
CA GLY A 84 -23.62 7.16 -0.70
C GLY A 84 -23.16 5.94 0.08
N TRP A 85 -22.14 6.10 0.92
CA TRP A 85 -21.68 5.03 1.80
C TRP A 85 -21.27 5.56 3.17
N THR A 86 -21.40 4.70 4.18
CA THR A 86 -20.85 4.93 5.51
C THR A 86 -20.33 3.60 6.05
N ILE A 87 -19.01 3.54 6.22
CA ILE A 87 -18.29 2.38 6.71
C ILE A 87 -17.62 2.79 8.03
N ARG A 88 -17.99 2.14 9.13
CA ARG A 88 -17.32 2.27 10.42
C ARG A 88 -16.79 0.90 10.80
N LEU A 89 -15.48 0.83 11.02
CA LEU A 89 -14.86 -0.38 11.52
C LEU A 89 -14.95 -0.41 13.05
N THR A 90 -15.13 -1.60 13.61
CA THR A 90 -15.12 -1.80 15.06
C THR A 90 -13.77 -1.40 15.62
N ASN A 91 -13.77 -0.50 16.62
CA ASN A 91 -12.56 0.04 17.27
C ASN A 91 -11.57 0.71 16.30
N ASN A 92 -12.05 1.25 15.18
CA ASN A 92 -11.24 1.94 14.19
C ASN A 92 -12.05 3.08 13.53
N GLY A 93 -11.50 3.72 12.52
CA GLY A 93 -12.02 4.92 11.89
C GLY A 93 -13.26 4.70 11.02
N GLN A 94 -13.64 5.80 10.38
CA GLN A 94 -14.79 5.88 9.49
C GLN A 94 -14.35 6.28 8.08
N PHE A 95 -14.94 5.64 7.08
CA PHE A 95 -14.88 6.02 5.68
C PHE A 95 -16.30 6.28 5.17
N ASP A 96 -16.57 7.48 4.68
CA ASP A 96 -17.87 7.88 4.15
C ASP A 96 -17.73 8.75 2.93
N GLY A 97 -18.77 8.76 2.11
CA GLY A 97 -18.83 9.61 0.94
C GLY A 97 -20.21 9.64 0.34
N GLN A 98 -20.42 10.65 -0.50
CA GLN A 98 -21.56 10.77 -1.38
C GLN A 98 -21.05 11.30 -2.71
N VAL A 99 -21.23 10.52 -3.76
CA VAL A 99 -20.78 10.82 -5.11
C VAL A 99 -21.97 10.78 -6.04
N GLN A 100 -22.01 11.72 -6.97
CA GLN A 100 -23.06 11.81 -7.97
C GLN A 100 -22.48 11.94 -9.37
N VAL A 101 -23.17 11.35 -10.32
CA VAL A 101 -22.97 11.55 -11.76
C VAL A 101 -24.26 12.10 -12.32
N ALA A 102 -24.24 13.37 -12.74
CA ALA A 102 -25.32 13.97 -13.50
C ALA A 102 -25.15 13.66 -14.99
N ASP A 103 -26.26 13.36 -15.65
CA ASP A 103 -26.28 12.95 -17.06
C ASP A 103 -25.37 11.74 -17.37
N PRO A 104 -25.59 10.58 -16.71
CA PRO A 104 -24.75 9.38 -16.85
C PRO A 104 -24.66 8.84 -18.28
N GLN A 105 -25.65 9.11 -19.14
CA GLN A 105 -25.63 8.70 -20.55
C GLN A 105 -25.01 9.75 -21.48
N GLY A 106 -24.85 11.00 -21.03
CA GLY A 106 -24.25 12.08 -21.81
C GLY A 106 -22.93 12.56 -21.19
N ARG A 107 -22.94 13.75 -20.61
CA ARG A 107 -21.71 14.44 -20.13
C ARG A 107 -21.03 13.80 -18.93
N ARG A 108 -21.77 13.02 -18.12
CA ARG A 108 -21.26 12.33 -16.93
C ARG A 108 -20.54 13.26 -15.95
N ASN A 109 -21.16 14.40 -15.65
CA ASN A 109 -20.60 15.38 -14.72
C ASN A 109 -20.50 14.76 -13.32
N LEU A 110 -19.29 14.75 -12.77
CA LEU A 110 -18.97 14.15 -11.49
C LEU A 110 -18.99 15.21 -10.39
N GLY A 111 -19.52 14.85 -9.23
CA GLY A 111 -19.41 15.68 -8.03
C GLY A 111 -19.60 14.85 -6.77
N GLY A 112 -19.17 15.37 -5.63
CA GLY A 112 -19.36 14.67 -4.36
C GLY A 112 -18.28 14.96 -3.34
N ASN A 113 -18.36 14.26 -2.22
CA ASN A 113 -17.36 14.33 -1.15
C ASN A 113 -16.99 12.93 -0.69
N VAL A 114 -15.74 12.78 -0.27
CA VAL A 114 -15.18 11.56 0.30
C VAL A 114 -14.37 11.93 1.54
N ASN A 115 -14.63 11.24 2.65
CA ASN A 115 -14.00 11.50 3.93
C ASN A 115 -13.42 10.22 4.53
N ILE A 116 -12.24 10.34 5.11
CA ILE A 116 -11.63 9.34 5.98
C ILE A 116 -11.38 10.03 7.33
N ARG A 117 -11.91 9.46 8.41
CA ARG A 117 -11.73 9.99 9.77
C ARG A 117 -11.06 8.94 10.64
N ASN A 118 -9.86 9.25 11.12
CA ASN A 118 -9.14 8.50 12.14
C ASN A 118 -8.96 7.01 11.83
N PHE A 119 -8.57 6.67 10.60
CA PHE A 119 -8.32 5.28 10.22
C PHE A 119 -6.96 4.83 10.74
N ASN A 120 -6.92 3.87 11.66
CA ASN A 120 -5.70 3.36 12.25
C ASN A 120 -5.10 2.24 11.38
N LEU A 121 -3.86 2.45 10.93
CA LEU A 121 -3.11 1.51 10.09
C LEU A 121 -2.79 0.19 10.80
N ALA A 122 -2.81 0.15 12.14
CA ALA A 122 -2.58 -1.09 12.90
C ALA A 122 -3.57 -2.21 12.58
N MET A 123 -4.67 -1.92 11.88
CA MET A 123 -5.61 -2.92 11.40
C MET A 123 -4.95 -3.99 10.51
N ILE A 124 -3.87 -3.67 9.81
CA ILE A 124 -3.21 -4.60 8.87
C ILE A 124 -2.14 -5.46 9.56
N ASN A 125 -1.85 -5.24 10.85
CA ASN A 125 -0.86 -6.02 11.57
C ASN A 125 -1.11 -7.54 11.60
N PRO A 126 -2.36 -8.06 11.54
CA PRO A 126 -2.58 -9.51 11.46
C PRO A 126 -1.98 -10.19 10.23
N ILE A 127 -1.73 -9.45 9.13
CA ILE A 127 -1.12 -10.01 7.91
C ILE A 127 0.40 -9.87 7.86
N PHE A 128 1.00 -9.24 8.87
CA PHE A 128 2.43 -9.08 8.97
C PHE A 128 3.09 -10.25 9.70
N THR A 129 4.34 -10.53 9.34
CA THR A 129 5.14 -11.55 10.03
C THR A 129 5.59 -11.06 11.40
N ARG A 130 6.04 -11.97 12.27
CA ARG A 130 6.47 -11.60 13.62
C ARG A 130 7.63 -10.60 13.56
N GLY A 131 7.43 -9.43 14.16
CA GLY A 131 8.41 -8.33 14.18
C GLY A 131 8.03 -7.18 13.26
N GLU A 132 7.16 -7.43 12.27
CA GLU A 132 6.66 -6.39 11.37
C GLU A 132 5.38 -5.75 11.94
N LYS A 133 5.22 -4.45 11.70
CA LYS A 133 4.04 -3.67 12.10
C LYS A 133 3.83 -2.47 11.20
N ALA A 134 2.60 -1.99 11.15
CA ALA A 134 2.28 -0.63 10.76
C ALA A 134 1.45 0.03 11.87
N ALA A 135 1.72 1.30 12.11
CA ALA A 135 0.95 2.19 12.96
C ALA A 135 0.83 3.54 12.28
N GLY A 136 -0.11 4.35 12.76
CA GLY A 136 -0.39 5.68 12.23
C GLY A 136 -1.87 5.87 11.94
N MET A 137 -2.24 7.12 11.71
CA MET A 137 -3.61 7.55 11.49
C MET A 137 -3.75 8.17 10.12
N VAL A 138 -4.69 7.67 9.32
CA VAL A 138 -5.07 8.23 8.02
C VAL A 138 -6.31 9.08 8.17
N SER A 139 -6.30 10.26 7.56
CA SER A 139 -7.46 11.14 7.44
C SER A 139 -7.51 11.79 6.07
N ALA A 140 -8.71 12.07 5.58
CA ALA A 140 -8.90 12.75 4.31
C ALA A 140 -10.23 13.52 4.30
N ASN A 141 -10.23 14.67 3.65
CA ASN A 141 -11.44 15.41 3.28
C ASN A 141 -11.27 15.84 1.82
N LEU A 142 -12.02 15.18 0.94
CA LEU A 142 -11.88 15.32 -0.50
C LEU A 142 -13.23 15.72 -1.11
N ARG A 143 -13.19 16.68 -2.03
CA ARG A 143 -14.30 17.05 -2.91
C ARG A 143 -13.98 16.61 -4.33
N LEU A 144 -14.94 15.94 -4.96
CA LEU A 144 -14.89 15.53 -6.36
C LEU A 144 -15.57 16.58 -7.25
N GLY A 145 -15.08 16.70 -8.49
CA GLY A 145 -15.63 17.56 -9.53
C GLY A 145 -15.23 17.08 -10.93
N GLY A 146 -15.56 17.88 -11.95
CA GLY A 146 -15.27 17.56 -13.34
C GLY A 146 -16.29 16.59 -13.94
N ASP A 147 -15.80 15.60 -14.67
CA ASP A 147 -16.59 14.51 -15.24
C ASP A 147 -15.89 13.16 -15.01
N VAL A 148 -16.57 12.06 -15.33
CA VAL A 148 -16.06 10.70 -15.08
C VAL A 148 -14.78 10.39 -15.88
N GLN A 149 -14.54 11.06 -17.02
CA GLN A 149 -13.32 10.86 -17.82
C GLN A 149 -12.16 11.75 -17.36
N SER A 150 -12.48 12.93 -16.83
CA SER A 150 -11.52 13.92 -16.32
C SER A 150 -11.85 14.32 -14.87
N PRO A 151 -11.70 13.39 -13.91
CA PRO A 151 -12.08 13.64 -12.53
C PRO A 151 -11.15 14.64 -11.86
N GLN A 152 -11.76 15.62 -11.18
CA GLN A 152 -11.06 16.60 -10.37
C GLN A 152 -11.20 16.27 -8.89
N LEU A 153 -10.10 16.32 -8.14
CA LEU A 153 -10.06 16.15 -6.70
C LEU A 153 -9.55 17.44 -6.03
N PHE A 154 -10.18 17.80 -4.92
CA PHE A 154 -9.81 18.97 -4.12
C PHE A 154 -9.79 18.60 -2.65
N GLY A 155 -8.83 19.12 -1.90
CA GLY A 155 -8.72 18.88 -0.46
C GLY A 155 -7.43 18.16 -0.11
N GLN A 156 -7.43 17.40 0.97
CA GLN A 156 -6.20 16.86 1.54
C GLN A 156 -6.39 15.43 2.06
N LEU A 157 -5.34 14.62 1.89
CA LEU A 157 -5.13 13.36 2.58
C LEU A 157 -3.89 13.52 3.47
N GLN A 158 -3.98 13.05 4.71
CA GLN A 158 -2.86 13.07 5.66
C GLN A 158 -2.69 11.70 6.29
N VAL A 159 -1.43 11.33 6.52
CA VAL A 159 -1.03 10.20 7.34
C VAL A 159 -0.12 10.73 8.45
N THR A 160 -0.54 10.57 9.70
CA THR A 160 0.17 11.11 10.87
C THR A 160 0.61 10.01 11.81
N GLY A 161 1.80 10.17 12.40
CA GLY A 161 2.36 9.18 13.32
C GLY A 161 2.63 7.84 12.65
N VAL A 162 2.94 7.85 11.35
CA VAL A 162 3.23 6.60 10.63
C VAL A 162 4.52 6.01 11.16
N ASP A 163 4.46 4.74 11.54
CA ASP A 163 5.57 3.93 12.05
C ASP A 163 5.39 2.53 11.45
N ILE A 164 6.34 2.13 10.62
CA ILE A 164 6.33 0.87 9.85
C ILE A 164 7.64 0.19 10.16
N ASP A 165 7.52 -1.00 10.70
CA ASP A 165 8.61 -1.94 10.88
C ASP A 165 8.34 -3.08 9.90
N GLY A 166 9.26 -3.31 8.97
CA GLY A 166 9.07 -4.25 7.88
C GLY A 166 10.40 -4.75 7.40
N ASN A 167 10.52 -6.03 7.03
CA ASN A 167 11.78 -6.54 6.48
C ASN A 167 12.22 -5.83 5.20
N PHE A 168 11.27 -5.21 4.49
CA PHE A 168 11.51 -4.38 3.30
C PHE A 168 11.97 -2.95 3.63
N MET A 169 11.84 -2.51 4.88
CA MET A 169 12.25 -1.18 5.32
C MET A 169 13.70 -1.23 5.80
N PRO A 170 14.64 -0.58 5.10
CA PRO A 170 16.06 -0.70 5.41
C PRO A 170 16.48 0.26 6.54
N PHE A 171 15.54 0.88 7.25
CA PHE A 171 15.79 1.79 8.37
C PHE A 171 14.68 1.69 9.41
N ASP A 172 15.02 1.97 10.66
CA ASP A 172 14.07 2.02 11.75
C ASP A 172 13.29 3.35 11.70
N MET A 173 12.04 3.29 11.25
CA MET A 173 11.18 4.47 11.19
C MET A 173 10.78 4.94 12.59
N GLN A 174 10.69 6.25 12.77
CA GLN A 174 10.08 6.91 13.92
C GLN A 174 8.74 7.53 13.48
N PRO A 175 7.83 7.88 14.41
CA PRO A 175 6.56 8.50 14.06
C PRO A 175 6.73 9.67 13.08
N SER A 176 6.22 9.46 11.87
CA SER A 176 6.44 10.30 10.70
C SER A 176 5.12 10.87 10.18
N GLN A 177 5.19 11.80 9.24
CA GLN A 177 4.00 12.44 8.68
C GLN A 177 4.12 12.64 7.17
N LEU A 178 3.00 12.44 6.47
CA LEU A 178 2.86 12.70 5.03
C LEU A 178 1.53 13.39 4.79
N ALA A 179 1.52 14.33 3.84
CA ALA A 179 0.33 15.03 3.39
C ALA A 179 0.33 15.11 1.86
N VAL A 180 -0.82 14.83 1.26
CA VAL A 180 -1.10 15.03 -0.16
C VAL A 180 -2.20 16.07 -0.28
N ASN A 181 -1.92 17.17 -0.98
CA ASN A 181 -2.91 18.20 -1.30
C ASN A 181 -3.35 18.02 -2.75
N PHE A 182 -4.67 17.95 -2.96
CA PHE A 182 -5.28 17.80 -4.29
C PHE A 182 -5.85 19.14 -4.74
N ASN A 183 -5.60 19.50 -6.00
CA ASN A 183 -6.13 20.70 -6.63
C ASN A 183 -6.46 20.45 -8.10
N GLY A 184 -7.70 20.02 -8.37
CA GLY A 184 -8.15 19.70 -9.71
C GLY A 184 -7.60 18.35 -10.16
N MET A 185 -6.85 18.33 -11.26
CA MET A 185 -6.22 17.11 -11.81
C MET A 185 -4.74 16.99 -11.43
N ARG A 186 -4.34 17.68 -10.35
CA ARG A 186 -2.97 17.72 -9.84
C ARG A 186 -2.94 17.53 -8.34
N SER A 187 -1.83 17.05 -7.82
CA SER A 187 -1.55 17.01 -6.39
C SER A 187 -0.11 17.37 -6.07
N THR A 188 0.13 17.72 -4.81
CA THR A 188 1.47 17.87 -4.23
C THR A 188 1.59 16.95 -3.02
N LEU A 189 2.73 16.28 -2.87
CA LEU A 189 3.11 15.49 -1.71
C LEU A 189 4.15 16.25 -0.90
N ALA A 190 3.98 16.32 0.42
CA ALA A 190 5.02 16.72 1.36
C ALA A 190 5.06 15.75 2.52
N GLY A 191 6.24 15.36 2.98
CA GLY A 191 6.39 14.46 4.10
C GLY A 191 7.75 14.51 4.74
N THR A 192 7.80 14.07 6.00
CA THR A 192 9.05 13.87 6.73
C THR A 192 9.01 12.45 7.28
N VAL A 193 9.94 11.63 6.81
CA VAL A 193 10.23 10.31 7.36
C VAL A 193 11.37 10.48 8.35
N ARG A 194 11.05 10.31 9.63
CA ARG A 194 12.01 10.31 10.72
C ARG A 194 12.56 8.91 10.90
N THR A 195 13.85 8.80 11.14
CA THR A 195 14.49 7.54 11.48
C THR A 195 15.20 7.67 12.82
N GLN A 196 15.78 6.59 13.35
CA GLN A 196 16.61 6.68 14.55
C GLN A 196 17.79 7.65 14.39
N GLN A 197 18.29 7.83 13.16
CA GLN A 197 19.39 8.74 12.87
C GLN A 197 19.13 9.44 11.55
N GLY A 198 18.84 10.74 11.60
CA GLY A 198 18.56 11.55 10.41
C GLY A 198 17.09 11.50 9.99
N GLU A 199 16.74 12.43 9.09
CA GLU A 199 15.41 12.56 8.51
C GLU A 199 15.52 12.49 6.98
N ILE A 200 14.44 12.02 6.35
CA ILE A 200 14.23 12.06 4.90
C ILE A 200 13.04 12.99 4.63
N TYR A 201 13.27 14.05 3.88
CA TYR A 201 12.24 14.95 3.38
C TYR A 201 11.74 14.44 2.03
N LEU A 202 10.43 14.26 1.95
CA LEU A 202 9.72 13.86 0.74
C LEU A 202 8.99 15.07 0.17
N ASN A 203 9.24 15.40 -1.09
CA ASN A 203 8.47 16.40 -1.82
C ASN A 203 8.12 15.88 -3.21
N GLY A 204 6.87 16.00 -3.62
CA GLY A 204 6.46 15.50 -4.92
C GLY A 204 5.25 16.21 -5.50
N ASP A 205 4.97 15.86 -6.74
CA ASP A 205 3.86 16.36 -7.53
C ASP A 205 3.31 15.25 -8.41
N ALA A 206 2.02 15.34 -8.75
CA ALA A 206 1.40 14.46 -9.73
C ALA A 206 0.41 15.25 -10.59
N ASP A 207 0.28 14.84 -11.85
CA ASP A 207 -0.64 15.39 -12.84
C ASP A 207 -1.31 14.23 -13.58
N TRP A 208 -2.63 14.15 -13.47
CA TRP A 208 -3.49 13.20 -14.21
C TRP A 208 -4.51 13.93 -15.09
N SER A 209 -4.17 15.14 -15.55
CA SER A 209 -5.00 15.88 -16.51
C SER A 209 -5.22 15.13 -17.83
N GLN A 210 -4.37 14.15 -18.11
CA GLN A 210 -4.55 13.12 -19.12
C GLN A 210 -4.49 11.76 -18.41
N ILE A 211 -5.63 11.13 -18.14
CA ILE A 211 -5.69 9.91 -17.30
C ILE A 211 -4.87 8.74 -17.88
N GLU A 212 -4.78 8.64 -19.20
CA GLU A 212 -3.98 7.62 -19.90
C GLU A 212 -2.48 7.97 -19.98
N ASN A 213 -2.07 9.18 -19.56
CA ASN A 213 -0.70 9.67 -19.60
C ASN A 213 -0.39 10.50 -18.34
N TRP A 214 -0.79 9.98 -17.19
CA TRP A 214 -0.51 10.62 -15.91
C TRP A 214 0.99 10.57 -15.60
N ARG A 215 1.44 11.52 -14.77
CA ARG A 215 2.82 11.59 -14.30
C ARG A 215 2.84 11.87 -12.82
N ALA A 216 3.75 11.24 -12.11
CA ALA A 216 4.06 11.55 -10.72
C ALA A 216 5.56 11.60 -10.52
N ARG A 217 6.00 12.51 -9.67
CA ARG A 217 7.40 12.72 -9.32
C ARG A 217 7.51 12.90 -7.81
N VAL A 218 8.43 12.18 -7.18
CA VAL A 218 8.73 12.30 -5.76
C VAL A 218 10.24 12.42 -5.58
N THR A 219 10.66 13.44 -4.86
CA THR A 219 12.03 13.64 -4.43
C THR A 219 12.17 13.20 -2.99
N ALA A 220 13.26 12.49 -2.68
CA ALA A 220 13.62 12.10 -1.33
C ALA A 220 15.03 12.61 -1.03
N LYS A 221 15.11 13.53 -0.07
CA LYS A 221 16.36 14.14 0.37
C LYS A 221 16.59 13.88 1.84
N GLY A 222 17.72 13.27 2.19
CA GLY A 222 18.08 12.97 3.56
C GLY A 222 19.55 13.21 3.85
N SER A 223 19.90 13.26 5.13
CA SER A 223 21.28 13.44 5.58
C SER A 223 21.59 12.48 6.72
N LYS A 224 22.65 11.67 6.53
CA LYS A 224 23.16 10.69 7.51
C LYS A 224 22.10 9.73 8.05
N VAL A 225 21.18 9.31 7.18
CA VAL A 225 20.15 8.30 7.46
C VAL A 225 20.82 6.96 7.71
N ARG A 226 20.62 6.38 8.89
CA ARG A 226 21.16 5.04 9.15
C ARG A 226 20.28 3.98 8.50
N ILE A 227 20.91 3.24 7.61
CA ILE A 227 20.36 2.06 6.97
C ILE A 227 20.98 0.80 7.57
N THR A 228 20.14 -0.19 7.86
CA THR A 228 20.55 -1.54 8.25
C THR A 228 19.94 -2.52 7.27
N VAL A 229 20.80 -3.33 6.63
CA VAL A 229 20.39 -4.46 5.80
C VAL A 229 20.88 -5.73 6.50
N PRO A 230 20.01 -6.40 7.27
CA PRO A 230 20.38 -7.63 7.95
C PRO A 230 20.83 -8.73 6.96
N PRO A 231 21.77 -9.61 7.35
CA PRO A 231 22.50 -9.64 8.61
C PRO A 231 23.81 -8.81 8.63
N MET A 232 24.24 -8.24 7.50
CA MET A 232 25.67 -7.92 7.30
C MET A 232 26.01 -6.43 7.22
N VAL A 233 25.07 -5.55 6.84
CA VAL A 233 25.42 -4.18 6.41
C VAL A 233 24.74 -3.12 7.27
N ARG A 234 25.54 -2.18 7.78
CA ARG A 234 25.06 -0.90 8.32
C ARG A 234 25.75 0.24 7.60
N MET A 235 24.98 1.23 7.17
CA MET A 235 25.49 2.36 6.40
C MET A 235 24.80 3.64 6.84
N ASP A 236 25.52 4.75 6.85
CA ASP A 236 24.92 6.07 6.93
C ASP A 236 24.87 6.63 5.53
N VAL A 237 23.67 6.95 5.05
CA VAL A 237 23.44 7.41 3.70
C VAL A 237 22.83 8.81 3.68
N SER A 238 23.18 9.60 2.68
CA SER A 238 22.55 10.89 2.40
C SER A 238 21.97 10.83 0.98
N PRO A 239 20.70 10.42 0.83
CA PRO A 239 20.08 10.32 -0.48
C PRO A 239 19.67 11.71 -0.99
N ASP A 240 19.88 11.94 -2.27
CA ASP A 240 19.21 12.96 -3.08
C ASP A 240 18.73 12.27 -4.35
N VAL A 241 17.54 11.68 -4.25
CA VAL A 241 16.97 10.83 -5.29
C VAL A 241 15.62 11.38 -5.76
N VAL A 242 15.32 11.12 -7.03
CA VAL A 242 14.08 11.45 -7.71
C VAL A 242 13.49 10.16 -8.25
N PHE A 243 12.28 9.85 -7.80
CA PHE A 243 11.47 8.78 -8.33
C PHE A 243 10.41 9.37 -9.24
N GLU A 244 10.32 8.88 -10.48
CA GLU A 244 9.29 9.28 -11.44
C GLU A 244 8.48 8.07 -11.86
N ALA A 245 7.17 8.30 -12.04
CA ALA A 245 6.21 7.27 -12.37
C ALA A 245 5.27 7.74 -13.48
N THR A 246 5.04 6.86 -14.43
CA THR A 246 4.09 6.99 -15.54
C THR A 246 3.36 5.65 -15.72
N PRO A 247 2.28 5.56 -16.53
CA PRO A 247 1.60 4.30 -16.80
C PRO A 247 2.51 3.14 -17.25
N ASN A 248 3.61 3.44 -17.93
CA ASN A 248 4.45 2.44 -18.61
C ASN A 248 5.87 2.33 -18.03
N LEU A 249 6.28 3.24 -17.16
CA LEU A 249 7.67 3.34 -16.70
C LEU A 249 7.76 3.93 -15.30
N PHE A 250 8.62 3.32 -14.49
CA PHE A 250 9.10 3.85 -13.22
C PHE A 250 10.61 4.07 -13.33
N THR A 251 11.10 5.26 -12.98
CA THR A 251 12.53 5.58 -12.94
C THR A 251 12.94 6.02 -11.54
N LEU A 252 14.16 5.69 -11.17
CA LEU A 252 14.79 6.15 -9.93
C LEU A 252 16.18 6.67 -10.29
N ASP A 253 16.34 7.98 -10.19
CA ASP A 253 17.56 8.70 -10.56
C ASP A 253 18.08 9.50 -9.36
N GLY A 254 19.37 9.82 -9.36
CA GLY A 254 19.98 10.69 -8.35
C GLY A 254 21.26 10.13 -7.76
N ARG A 255 21.60 10.61 -6.57
CA ARG A 255 22.86 10.28 -5.89
C ARG A 255 22.59 9.85 -4.45
N VAL A 256 23.33 8.86 -3.99
CA VAL A 256 23.33 8.45 -2.58
C VAL A 256 24.77 8.50 -2.09
N ASP A 257 25.06 9.44 -1.21
CA ASP A 257 26.38 9.54 -0.58
C ASP A 257 26.43 8.63 0.64
N VAL A 258 27.51 7.83 0.74
CA VAL A 258 27.74 6.90 1.85
C VAL A 258 29.01 7.32 2.61
N PRO A 259 28.93 8.29 3.53
CA PRO A 259 30.07 8.73 4.32
C PRO A 259 30.60 7.66 5.28
N TRP A 260 29.77 6.70 5.68
CA TRP A 260 30.17 5.63 6.57
C TRP A 260 29.45 4.33 6.22
N ALA A 261 30.20 3.24 6.24
CA ALA A 261 29.68 1.89 6.08
C ALA A 261 30.45 0.93 6.97
N ARG A 262 29.74 -0.04 7.55
CA ARG A 262 30.32 -1.21 8.22
C ARG A 262 29.65 -2.45 7.65
N ILE A 263 30.48 -3.31 7.06
CA ILE A 263 30.08 -4.60 6.55
C ILE A 263 30.70 -5.65 7.46
N VAL A 264 29.87 -6.47 8.09
CA VAL A 264 30.30 -7.61 8.89
C VAL A 264 30.05 -8.85 8.04
N VAL A 265 31.12 -9.40 7.49
CA VAL A 265 31.07 -10.70 6.83
C VAL A 265 31.10 -11.77 7.91
N HIS A 266 30.02 -12.55 8.04
CA HIS A 266 30.07 -13.79 8.80
C HIS A 266 30.56 -14.87 7.85
N ASP A 267 31.64 -15.54 8.28
CA ASP A 267 32.42 -16.58 7.62
C ASP A 267 32.26 -16.71 6.10
N LEU A 268 33.38 -16.53 5.39
CA LEU A 268 33.60 -17.31 4.18
C LEU A 268 33.16 -18.75 4.53
N PRO A 269 32.32 -19.43 3.72
CA PRO A 269 32.12 -20.86 3.93
C PRO A 269 33.49 -21.51 4.18
N GLU A 270 33.56 -22.59 4.96
CA GLU A 270 34.79 -23.41 5.10
C GLU A 270 35.20 -24.05 3.75
N SER A 271 35.17 -23.32 2.65
CA SER A 271 36.04 -23.45 1.51
C SER A 271 37.19 -22.44 1.62
N ALA A 272 37.69 -22.18 2.84
CA ALA A 272 39.12 -21.98 3.05
C ALA A 272 39.82 -23.34 3.00
N VAL A 273 39.76 -23.98 1.84
CA VAL A 273 40.58 -25.13 1.46
C VAL A 273 40.93 -24.93 -0.02
N GLY A 274 42.16 -25.08 -0.49
CA GLY A 274 43.33 -25.64 0.16
C GLY A 274 44.53 -24.70 0.16
N VAL A 275 45.42 -24.98 1.10
CA VAL A 275 46.85 -24.69 1.01
C VAL A 275 47.33 -24.67 -0.45
N SER A 276 48.10 -23.63 -0.81
CA SER A 276 48.90 -23.66 -2.03
C SER A 276 49.64 -25.00 -2.11
N SER A 277 49.70 -25.60 -3.30
CA SER A 277 50.47 -26.82 -3.60
C SER A 277 51.98 -26.70 -3.32
N ASP A 278 52.43 -25.52 -2.89
CA ASP A 278 53.85 -25.19 -2.71
C ASP A 278 54.31 -25.28 -1.24
N VAL A 279 53.43 -25.69 -0.31
CA VAL A 279 53.82 -25.88 1.11
C VAL A 279 54.31 -27.30 1.32
N VAL A 280 55.63 -27.45 1.42
CA VAL A 280 56.28 -28.68 1.87
C VAL A 280 56.57 -28.54 3.36
N MET A 281 55.98 -29.41 4.19
CA MET A 281 56.38 -29.53 5.59
C MET A 281 57.69 -30.33 5.66
N LEU A 282 58.68 -29.77 6.33
CA LEU A 282 59.98 -30.40 6.53
C LEU A 282 60.08 -30.90 7.97
N ASN A 283 60.63 -32.10 8.18
CA ASN A 283 61.00 -32.56 9.51
C ASN A 283 62.25 -31.81 10.02
N ASP A 284 62.65 -32.06 11.27
CA ASP A 284 63.82 -31.42 11.90
C ASP A 284 65.15 -31.64 11.15
N ASN A 285 65.18 -32.57 10.19
CA ASN A 285 66.31 -32.87 9.30
C ASN A 285 66.15 -32.27 7.89
N LEU A 286 65.22 -31.34 7.69
CA LEU A 286 64.95 -30.61 6.44
C LEU A 286 64.51 -31.52 5.26
N GLN A 287 63.80 -32.63 5.52
CA GLN A 287 63.25 -33.51 4.48
C GLN A 287 61.72 -33.36 4.34
N PRO A 288 61.17 -33.36 3.09
CA PRO A 288 59.72 -33.29 2.83
C PRO A 288 58.92 -34.44 3.46
N GLU A 289 57.85 -34.14 4.20
CA GLU A 289 56.81 -35.11 4.52
C GLU A 289 55.77 -35.19 3.40
N GLU A 290 55.42 -36.40 2.95
CA GLU A 290 54.44 -36.60 1.87
C GLU A 290 53.02 -36.19 2.31
N ALA A 291 52.44 -35.23 1.60
CA ALA A 291 51.05 -34.83 1.79
C ALA A 291 50.10 -35.91 1.24
N LYS A 292 49.15 -36.39 2.07
CA LYS A 292 48.05 -37.25 1.61
C LYS A 292 47.12 -36.47 0.69
N THR A 293 47.14 -36.80 -0.60
CA THR A 293 46.20 -36.27 -1.60
C THR A 293 44.84 -36.97 -1.53
N ALA A 294 43.76 -36.20 -1.60
CA ALA A 294 42.49 -36.65 -2.15
C ALA A 294 42.13 -35.78 -3.38
N SER A 295 42.20 -36.43 -4.54
CA SER A 295 41.55 -36.26 -5.85
C SER A 295 40.08 -35.75 -5.80
N ILE A 296 39.47 -34.97 -6.71
CA ILE A 296 39.63 -34.58 -8.14
C ILE A 296 38.82 -33.27 -8.37
N PRO A 297 39.20 -32.36 -9.30
CA PRO A 297 38.41 -31.15 -9.62
C PRO A 297 37.32 -31.37 -10.69
N ILE A 298 36.22 -30.60 -10.60
CA ILE A 298 35.27 -30.36 -11.71
C ILE A 298 35.14 -28.84 -11.90
N ASN A 299 35.42 -28.37 -13.12
CA ASN A 299 35.16 -26.99 -13.55
C ASN A 299 33.76 -26.86 -14.17
N SER A 300 33.12 -25.71 -13.97
CA SER A 300 32.08 -25.21 -14.86
C SER A 300 32.35 -23.73 -15.17
N THR A 301 32.12 -23.37 -16.43
CA THR A 301 32.16 -22.01 -16.99
C THR A 301 31.12 -21.09 -16.40
#